data_AF-A0A2J8NDL5-F1
#
_entry.id   AF-A0A2J8NDL5-F1
#
_cell.length_a   1.000
_cell.length_b   1.000
_cell.length_c   1.000
_cell.angle_alpha   90.00
_cell.angle_beta   90.00
_cell.angle_gamma   90.00
#
_symmetry.space_group_name_H-M   'P 1'
#
loop_
_entity.id
_entity.type
_entity.pdbx_description
1 polymer ?
#
loop_
_entity_poly.entity_id
_entity_poly.type
_entity_poly.pdbx_seq_one_letter_code
_entity_poly.pdbx_strand_id
1 'polypeptide(L)'
;MVLAELYVSDREGSDATGDGTKEKPFKTGLKALMTVGKEPFPTIYVDSQKENERWNVISKSQLKNIKKMWHREQMKNESREKKEAEDSLRREKNLEEAKKITIKNDPSLPEPKCVKINALEITSLIGGTMKLLLQH
;
A
#
# COMPACT_ATOMS: atom_id res chain seq x y z
N MET A 1 17.97 -12.39 13.97
CA MET A 1 18.08 -13.61 14.78
C MET A 1 16.99 -14.56 14.31
N VAL A 2 17.33 -15.79 13.92
CA VAL A 2 16.33 -16.81 13.57
C VAL A 2 15.92 -17.46 14.88
N LEU A 3 14.70 -17.22 15.35
CA LEU A 3 14.16 -17.92 16.52
C LEU A 3 14.07 -19.41 16.18
N ALA A 4 14.71 -20.27 16.97
CA ALA A 4 14.70 -21.72 16.75
C ALA A 4 13.31 -22.35 17.03
N GLU A 5 12.52 -21.67 17.85
CA GLU A 5 11.18 -22.07 18.26
C GLU A 5 10.25 -20.85 18.20
N LEU A 6 8.99 -21.08 17.82
CA LEU A 6 7.94 -20.05 17.82
C LEU A 6 6.70 -20.54 18.55
N TYR A 7 6.07 -19.64 19.30
CA TYR A 7 4.89 -19.92 20.08
C TYR A 7 3.70 -19.18 19.50
N VAL A 8 2.60 -19.91 19.30
CA VAL A 8 1.35 -19.41 18.74
C VAL A 8 0.22 -19.81 19.66
N SER A 9 -0.47 -18.85 20.26
CA SER A 9 -1.64 -19.10 21.10
C SER A 9 -2.83 -18.37 20.51
N ASP A 10 -3.86 -19.10 20.12
CA ASP A 10 -5.11 -18.48 19.63
C ASP A 10 -5.84 -17.76 20.78
N ARG A 11 -5.62 -18.25 22.01
CA ARG A 11 -6.29 -17.76 23.23
C ARG A 11 -5.62 -16.53 23.84
N GLU A 12 -4.29 -16.55 23.94
CA GLU A 12 -3.50 -15.54 24.69
C GLU A 12 -2.51 -14.79 23.80
N GLY A 13 -2.39 -15.18 22.53
CA GLY A 13 -1.46 -14.56 21.59
C GLY A 13 -2.01 -13.30 20.93
N SER A 14 -1.09 -12.51 20.40
CA SER A 14 -1.38 -11.27 19.67
C SER A 14 -0.53 -11.19 18.41
N ASP A 15 -1.15 -10.97 17.26
CA ASP A 15 -0.41 -10.75 16.00
C ASP A 15 0.12 -9.31 15.84
N ALA A 16 -0.36 -8.39 16.69
CA ALA A 16 0.07 -7.00 16.68
C ALA A 16 1.28 -6.77 17.60
N THR A 17 1.26 -7.38 18.79
CA THR A 17 2.24 -7.13 19.86
C THR A 17 3.03 -8.37 20.28
N GLY A 18 2.64 -9.55 19.80
CA GLY A 18 3.39 -10.78 20.02
C GLY A 18 4.69 -10.78 19.22
N ASP A 19 5.73 -11.36 19.81
CA ASP A 19 7.04 -11.56 19.18
C ASP A 19 7.31 -13.04 18.86
N GLY A 20 6.38 -13.92 19.24
CA GLY A 20 6.49 -15.37 19.03
C GLY A 20 7.31 -16.09 20.08
N THR A 21 7.69 -15.40 21.16
CA THR A 21 8.22 -16.05 22.37
C THR A 21 7.11 -16.69 23.18
N LYS A 22 7.48 -17.54 24.14
CA LYS A 22 6.53 -18.18 25.05
C LYS A 22 5.76 -17.17 25.92
N GLU A 23 6.36 -16.01 26.23
CA GLU A 23 5.73 -14.94 27.00
C GLU A 23 4.78 -14.08 26.17
N LYS A 24 5.15 -13.82 24.91
CA LYS A 24 4.37 -13.01 23.97
C LYS A 24 4.12 -13.79 22.68
N PRO A 25 3.31 -14.86 22.74
CA PRO A 25 3.06 -15.70 21.59
C PRO A 25 2.31 -14.91 20.50
N PHE A 26 2.50 -15.34 19.24
CA PHE A 26 1.65 -14.87 18.16
C PHE A 26 0.24 -15.41 18.31
N LYS A 27 -0.74 -14.73 17.73
CA LYS A 27 -2.12 -15.25 17.70
C LYS A 27 -2.29 -16.28 16.61
N THR A 28 -1.71 -16.02 15.43
CA THR A 28 -1.84 -16.88 14.25
C THR A 28 -0.50 -17.43 13.79
N GLY A 29 -0.53 -18.67 13.29
CA GLY A 29 0.65 -19.28 12.70
C GLY A 29 1.07 -18.61 11.39
N LEU A 30 0.16 -17.91 10.70
CA LEU A 30 0.50 -17.14 9.50
C LEU A 30 1.45 -15.99 9.86
N LYS A 31 1.12 -15.22 10.91
CA LYS A 31 1.98 -14.14 11.40
C LYS A 31 3.34 -14.67 11.82
N ALA A 32 3.37 -15.83 12.50
CA ALA A 32 4.62 -16.51 12.87
C ALA A 32 5.50 -16.80 11.63
N LEU A 33 4.95 -17.38 10.55
CA LEU A 33 5.72 -17.64 9.32
C LEU A 33 6.14 -16.35 8.59
N MET A 34 5.30 -15.31 8.61
CA MET A 34 5.64 -14.01 8.02
C MET A 34 6.84 -13.37 8.70
N THR A 35 6.99 -13.53 10.02
CA THR A 35 8.14 -13.02 10.78
C THR A 35 9.43 -13.77 10.46
N VAL A 36 9.35 -15.08 10.20
CA VAL A 36 10.53 -15.89 9.82
C VAL A 36 11.00 -15.55 8.41
N GLY A 37 10.06 -15.47 7.45
CA GLY A 37 10.31 -15.04 6.07
C GLY A 37 11.17 -15.97 5.21
N LYS A 38 11.94 -16.91 5.78
CA LYS A 38 12.88 -17.79 5.06
C LYS A 38 12.93 -19.19 5.67
N GLU A 39 13.15 -20.21 4.84
CA GLU A 39 13.43 -21.55 5.35
C GLU A 39 14.90 -21.65 5.83
N PRO A 40 15.19 -22.46 6.86
CA PRO A 40 14.31 -23.44 7.50
C PRO A 40 13.31 -22.82 8.49
N PHE A 41 12.05 -23.29 8.45
CA PHE A 41 11.05 -22.88 9.43
C PHE A 41 11.34 -23.48 10.81
N PRO A 42 11.23 -22.69 11.89
CA PRO A 42 11.43 -23.18 13.24
C PRO A 42 10.31 -24.11 13.70
N THR A 43 10.55 -24.80 14.80
CA THR A 43 9.49 -25.59 15.46
C THR A 43 8.44 -24.65 16.01
N ILE A 44 7.18 -24.83 15.60
CA ILE A 44 6.06 -24.03 16.07
C ILE A 44 5.30 -24.81 17.14
N TYR A 45 5.13 -24.20 18.30
CA TYR A 45 4.29 -24.66 19.39
C TYR A 45 2.95 -23.94 19.36
N VAL A 46 1.88 -24.68 19.58
CA VAL A 46 0.49 -24.21 19.66
C VAL A 46 -0.11 -24.57 21.01
N ASP A 47 -1.24 -23.94 21.35
CA ASP A 47 -2.02 -24.32 22.54
C ASP A 47 -2.32 -25.82 22.51
N SER A 48 -1.97 -26.54 23.58
CA SER A 48 -2.34 -27.95 23.69
C SER A 48 -3.84 -28.09 23.92
N GLN A 49 -4.38 -29.22 23.46
CA GLN A 49 -5.76 -29.62 23.75
C GLN A 49 -5.88 -30.42 25.05
N LYS A 50 -4.76 -30.85 25.63
CA LYS A 50 -4.73 -31.59 26.89
C LYS A 50 -4.65 -30.59 28.05
N GLU A 51 -5.39 -30.83 29.13
CA GLU A 51 -5.34 -29.96 30.32
C GLU A 51 -3.98 -29.93 31.01
N ASN A 52 -3.17 -30.99 30.86
CA ASN A 52 -1.89 -31.12 31.55
C ASN A 52 -0.67 -30.59 30.77
N GLU A 53 -0.88 -30.08 29.56
CA GLU A 53 0.18 -29.53 28.71
C GLU A 53 -0.25 -28.14 28.25
N ARG A 54 0.57 -27.11 28.41
CA ARG A 54 0.23 -25.78 27.87
C ARG A 54 0.51 -25.69 26.37
N TRP A 55 1.62 -26.25 25.94
CA TRP A 55 2.14 -26.15 24.58
C TRP A 55 2.25 -27.53 23.95
N ASN A 56 1.85 -27.64 22.70
CA ASN A 56 2.02 -28.83 21.89
C ASN A 56 2.66 -28.45 20.56
N VAL A 57 3.42 -29.35 19.95
CA VAL A 57 3.98 -29.09 18.61
C VAL A 57 2.84 -29.01 17.61
N ILE A 58 2.92 -28.05 16.70
CA ILE A 58 1.92 -27.89 15.64
C ILE A 58 1.80 -29.18 14.83
N SER A 59 0.56 -29.57 14.52
CA SER A 59 0.35 -30.76 13.69
C SER A 59 0.89 -30.54 12.26
N LYS A 60 1.34 -31.63 11.62
CA LYS A 60 1.86 -31.60 10.24
C LYS A 60 0.83 -31.03 9.24
N SER A 61 -0.46 -31.32 9.45
CA SER A 61 -1.55 -30.81 8.60
C SER A 61 -1.74 -29.30 8.78
N GLN A 62 -1.76 -28.79 10.01
CA GLN A 62 -1.83 -27.35 10.27
C GLN A 62 -0.61 -26.62 9.71
N LEU A 63 0.60 -27.15 9.93
CA LEU A 63 1.83 -26.56 9.37
C LEU A 63 1.78 -26.49 7.85
N LYS A 64 1.33 -27.56 7.17
CA LYS A 64 1.17 -27.56 5.70
C LYS A 64 0.16 -26.51 5.23
N ASN A 65 -0.95 -26.35 5.94
CA ASN A 65 -1.96 -25.35 5.61
C ASN A 65 -1.43 -23.92 5.78
N ILE A 66 -0.72 -23.65 6.87
CA ILE A 66 -0.12 -22.33 7.14
C ILE A 66 0.98 -22.03 6.12
N LYS A 67 1.85 -22.99 5.79
CA LYS A 67 2.85 -22.83 4.71
C LYS A 67 2.19 -22.49 3.38
N LYS A 68 1.07 -23.17 3.02
CA LYS A 68 0.30 -22.86 1.80
C LYS A 68 -0.30 -21.45 1.82
N MET A 69 -0.78 -20.99 2.98
CA MET A 69 -1.26 -19.61 3.14
C MET A 69 -0.10 -18.61 3.00
N TRP A 70 1.02 -18.88 3.66
CA TRP A 70 2.21 -18.03 3.61
C TRP A 70 2.75 -17.88 2.19
N HIS A 71 2.90 -18.96 1.42
CA HIS A 71 3.33 -18.87 0.02
C HIS A 71 2.38 -18.02 -0.83
N ARG A 72 1.07 -18.13 -0.62
CA ARG A 72 0.09 -17.27 -1.34
C ARG A 72 0.23 -15.80 -0.95
N GLU A 73 0.51 -15.52 0.32
CA GLU A 73 0.66 -14.16 0.81
C GLU A 73 1.97 -13.51 0.36
N GLN A 74 3.07 -14.28 0.30
CA GLN A 74 4.34 -13.81 -0.27
C GLN A 74 4.14 -13.34 -1.73
N MET A 75 3.48 -14.13 -2.56
CA MET A 75 3.21 -13.76 -3.96
C MET A 75 2.35 -12.49 -4.10
N LYS A 76 1.38 -12.29 -3.20
CA LYS A 76 0.55 -11.08 -3.19
C LYS A 76 1.30 -9.86 -2.68
N ASN A 77 2.10 -10.02 -1.62
CA ASN A 77 2.86 -8.94 -1.02
C ASN A 77 3.95 -8.46 -1.99
N GLU A 78 4.66 -9.38 -2.65
CA GLU A 78 5.63 -9.02 -3.70
C GLU A 78 4.98 -8.26 -4.86
N SER A 79 3.78 -8.65 -5.28
CA SER A 79 3.02 -7.93 -6.31
C SER A 79 2.63 -6.51 -5.86
N ARG A 80 2.18 -6.37 -4.61
CA ARG A 80 1.83 -5.07 -4.03
C ARG A 80 3.04 -4.16 -3.86
N GLU A 81 4.14 -4.67 -3.29
CA GLU A 81 5.37 -3.91 -3.06
C GLU A 81 5.99 -3.44 -4.38
N LYS A 82 5.98 -4.27 -5.43
CA LYS A 82 6.44 -3.85 -6.76
C LYS A 82 5.62 -2.70 -7.32
N LYS A 83 4.29 -2.77 -7.19
CA LYS A 83 3.39 -1.73 -7.69
C LYS A 83 3.53 -0.41 -6.91
N GLU A 84 3.67 -0.48 -5.58
CA GLU A 84 3.85 0.70 -4.74
C GLU A 84 5.22 1.36 -4.93
N ALA A 85 6.27 0.57 -5.17
CA ALA A 85 7.60 1.08 -5.53
C ALA A 85 7.61 1.77 -6.90
N GLU A 86 6.94 1.17 -7.90
CA GLU A 86 6.85 1.74 -9.25
C GLU A 86 6.04 3.06 -9.26
N ASP A 87 4.92 3.12 -8.55
CA ASP A 87 4.09 4.34 -8.44
C ASP A 87 4.79 5.47 -7.65
N SER A 88 5.69 5.13 -6.73
CA SER A 88 6.49 6.13 -6.00
C SER A 88 7.56 6.74 -6.90
N LEU A 89 8.27 5.91 -7.68
CA LEU A 89 9.24 6.38 -8.67
C LEU A 89 8.59 7.22 -9.78
N ARG A 90 7.38 6.85 -10.22
CA ARG A 90 6.65 7.63 -11.24
C ARG A 90 6.24 9.01 -10.72
N ARG A 91 5.83 9.09 -9.45
CA ARG A 91 5.48 10.38 -8.82
C ARG A 91 6.68 11.30 -8.68
N GLU A 92 7.84 10.75 -8.31
CA GLU A 92 9.07 11.53 -8.15
C GLU A 92 9.54 12.12 -9.48
N LYS A 93 9.57 11.31 -10.54
CA LYS A 93 9.92 11.76 -11.90
C LYS A 93 8.98 12.85 -12.42
N ASN A 94 7.67 12.70 -12.24
CA ASN A 94 6.68 13.70 -12.68
C ASN A 94 6.84 15.04 -11.95
N LEU A 95 7.18 15.02 -10.65
CA LEU A 95 7.40 16.24 -9.87
C LEU A 95 8.68 16.99 -10.31
N GLU A 96 9.74 16.26 -10.64
CA GLU A 96 10.96 16.86 -11.18
C GLU A 96 10.74 17.46 -12.58
N GLU A 97 10.02 16.76 -13.46
CA GLU A 97 9.68 17.28 -14.78
C GLU A 97 8.80 18.53 -14.71
N ALA A 98 7.78 18.54 -13.85
CA ALA A 98 6.91 19.71 -13.68
C ALA A 98 7.67 20.95 -13.18
N LYS A 99 8.65 20.79 -12.28
CA LYS A 99 9.51 21.89 -11.80
C LYS A 99 10.38 22.49 -12.90
N LYS A 100 10.66 21.75 -13.97
CA LYS A 100 11.48 22.21 -15.11
C LYS A 100 10.70 23.05 -16.11
N ILE A 101 9.36 22.99 -16.09
CA ILE A 101 8.51 23.78 -16.97
C ILE A 101 8.61 25.25 -16.58
N THR A 102 9.44 25.99 -17.31
CA THR A 102 9.57 27.43 -17.17
C THR A 102 8.62 28.09 -18.16
N ILE A 103 7.45 28.52 -17.68
CA ILE A 103 6.54 29.37 -18.48
C ILE A 103 7.13 30.76 -18.49
N LYS A 104 7.63 31.19 -19.66
CA LYS A 104 8.07 32.58 -19.87
C LYS A 104 6.98 33.33 -20.60
N ASN A 105 6.70 34.55 -20.14
CA ASN A 105 5.89 35.49 -20.92
C ASN A 105 6.65 35.89 -22.18
N ASP A 106 5.95 35.86 -23.31
CA ASP A 106 6.45 36.38 -24.56
C ASP A 106 6.41 37.93 -24.52
N PRO A 107 7.57 38.60 -24.63
CA PRO A 107 7.64 40.07 -24.60
C PRO A 107 7.05 40.75 -25.83
N SER A 108 6.68 40.00 -26.88
CA SER A 108 5.97 40.55 -28.05
C SER A 108 4.47 40.72 -27.82
N LEU A 109 3.93 40.15 -26.74
CA LEU A 109 2.51 40.23 -26.39
C LEU A 109 2.28 41.35 -25.36
N PRO A 110 1.19 42.13 -25.48
CA PRO A 110 0.84 43.15 -24.49
C PRO A 110 0.61 42.53 -23.10
N GLU A 111 0.97 43.26 -22.04
CA GLU A 111 0.86 42.75 -20.67
C GLU A 111 -0.54 42.22 -20.35
N PRO A 112 -0.65 41.04 -19.71
CA PRO A 112 -1.93 40.44 -19.39
C PRO A 112 -2.69 41.33 -18.40
N LYS A 113 -3.83 41.87 -18.84
CA LYS A 113 -4.71 42.66 -17.97
C LYS A 113 -5.58 41.72 -17.13
N CYS A 114 -5.37 41.70 -15.82
CA CYS A 114 -6.29 41.05 -14.88
C CYS A 114 -7.64 41.79 -14.90
N VAL A 115 -8.66 41.17 -15.47
CA VAL A 115 -10.03 41.68 -15.46
C VAL A 115 -10.95 40.75 -14.66
N LYS A 116 -11.92 41.32 -13.95
CA LYS A 116 -12.95 40.55 -13.25
C LYS A 116 -13.96 40.03 -14.28
N ILE A 117 -14.33 38.75 -14.20
CA ILE A 117 -15.29 38.10 -15.11
C ILE A 117 -16.60 38.89 -15.22
N ASN A 118 -17.03 39.53 -14.13
CA ASN A 118 -18.26 40.32 -14.06
C ASN A 118 -18.19 41.71 -14.75
N ALA A 119 -17.02 42.11 -15.26
CA ALA A 119 -16.78 43.40 -15.90
C ALA A 119 -16.49 43.27 -17.41
N LEU A 120 -16.63 42.07 -17.98
CA LEU A 120 -16.42 41.82 -19.40
C LEU A 120 -17.75 41.91 -20.16
N GLU A 121 -17.97 42.99 -20.91
CA GLU A 121 -18.95 42.99 -21.99
C GLU A 121 -18.38 42.18 -23.17
N ILE A 122 -19.10 41.13 -23.58
CA ILE A 122 -18.67 40.10 -24.55
C ILE A 122 -18.40 40.64 -25.96
N THR A 123 -18.66 41.93 -26.22
CA THR A 123 -18.74 42.51 -27.57
C THR A 123 -17.42 42.90 -28.21
N SER A 124 -16.26 42.85 -27.53
CA SER A 124 -14.98 43.30 -28.12
C SER A 124 -13.97 42.20 -28.44
N LEU A 125 -14.24 40.92 -28.17
CA LEU A 125 -13.26 39.83 -28.36
C LEU A 125 -13.56 38.85 -29.51
N ILE A 126 -14.62 39.08 -30.29
CA ILE A 126 -14.93 38.24 -31.44
C ILE A 126 -14.99 39.12 -32.69
N GLY A 127 -13.83 39.35 -33.28
CA GLY A 127 -13.76 39.69 -34.70
C GLY A 127 -14.37 38.53 -35.49
N GLY A 128 -15.64 38.67 -35.88
CA GLY A 128 -16.37 37.67 -36.65
C GLY A 128 -17.83 37.58 -36.25
N THR A 129 -18.67 38.39 -36.90
CA THR A 129 -20.13 38.34 -36.84
C THR A 129 -20.69 36.94 -37.11
N MET A 130 -21.35 36.32 -36.13
CA MET A 130 -22.41 35.33 -36.40
C MET A 130 -23.77 36.00 -36.22
N LYS A 131 -24.35 36.40 -37.35
CA LYS A 131 -25.72 36.89 -37.48
C LYS A 131 -26.68 35.74 -37.22
N LEU A 132 -27.25 35.65 -36.01
CA LEU A 132 -28.40 34.76 -35.79
C LEU A 132 -29.66 35.49 -36.25
N LEU A 133 -30.12 35.13 -37.45
CA LEU A 133 -31.42 35.51 -37.98
C LEU A 133 -32.47 34.70 -37.21
N LEU A 134 -33.23 35.35 -36.32
CA LEU A 134 -34.52 34.85 -35.87
C LEU A 134 -35.58 35.66 -36.63
N GLN A 135 -36.01 35.09 -37.76
CA GLN A 135 -37.24 35.50 -38.43
C GLN A 135 -38.43 34.96 -37.63
N HIS A 136 -39.43 35.83 -37.47
CA HIS A 136 -40.71 35.70 -36.74
C HIS A 136 -41.32 34.31 -36.60
#